data_AF-A0A5J4UPB5-F1
#
_entry.id   AF-A0A5J4UPB5-F1
#
_cell.length_a   1.000
_cell.length_b   1.000
_cell.length_c   1.000
_cell.angle_alpha   90.00
_cell.angle_beta   90.00
_cell.angle_gamma   90.00
#
_symmetry.space_group_name_H-M   'P 1'
#
loop_
_entity.id
_entity.type
_entity.pdbx_description
1 polymer ?
#
loop_
_entity_poly.entity_id
_entity_poly.type
_entity_poly.pdbx_seq_one_letter_code
_entity_poly.pdbx_strand_id
1 'polypeptide(L)'
;NKSDLESQRNVPTKEAQEFAKANNLLFIETSALNSNNVEQAFQFLLQDIYTKYKQLGASNSDADEKLSITDEDQAKKKCKFTHAQL
;
A
#
# COMPACT_ATOMS: atom_id res chain seq x y z
N ASN A 1 -9.78 1.62 -3.22
CA ASN A 1 -10.45 0.32 -3.14
C ASN A 1 -11.50 0.22 -4.25
N LYS A 2 -11.76 -0.99 -4.77
CA LYS A 2 -12.64 -1.30 -5.92
C LYS A 2 -12.18 -0.72 -7.27
N SER A 3 -10.87 -0.62 -7.50
CA SER A 3 -10.34 -0.13 -8.79
C SER A 3 -10.60 -1.06 -9.98
N ASP A 4 -11.10 -2.27 -9.72
CA ASP A 4 -11.56 -3.22 -10.75
C ASP A 4 -12.82 -2.78 -11.50
N LEU A 5 -13.65 -1.90 -10.90
CA LEU A 5 -14.89 -1.41 -11.49
C LEU A 5 -14.69 -0.10 -12.26
N GLU A 6 -13.79 -0.09 -13.23
CA GLU A 6 -13.42 1.11 -14.01
C GLU A 6 -14.62 1.74 -14.72
N SER A 7 -15.53 0.91 -15.25
CA SER A 7 -16.74 1.38 -15.94
C SER A 7 -17.75 2.09 -15.03
N GLN A 8 -17.65 1.88 -13.71
CA GLN A 8 -18.49 2.54 -12.69
C GLN A 8 -17.70 3.59 -11.91
N ARG A 9 -16.57 4.07 -12.45
CA ARG A 9 -15.75 5.07 -11.79
C ARG A 9 -16.45 6.43 -11.78
N ASN A 10 -16.82 6.88 -10.58
CA ASN A 10 -17.32 8.23 -10.36
C ASN A 10 -16.22 9.24 -10.04
N VAL A 11 -15.09 8.78 -9.48
CA VAL A 11 -13.98 9.64 -9.06
C VAL A 11 -12.77 9.38 -9.97
N PRO A 12 -12.35 10.36 -10.79
CA PRO A 12 -11.14 10.27 -11.59
C PRO A 12 -9.90 10.12 -10.72
N THR A 13 -8.96 9.27 -11.14
CA THR A 13 -7.70 9.05 -10.42
C THR A 13 -6.92 10.35 -10.22
N LYS A 14 -6.92 11.24 -11.22
CA LYS A 14 -6.22 12.53 -11.16
C LYS A 14 -6.75 13.42 -10.03
N GLU A 15 -8.07 13.52 -9.89
CA GLU A 15 -8.71 14.33 -8.84
C GLU A 15 -8.36 13.79 -7.45
N ALA A 16 -8.45 12.47 -7.26
CA ALA A 16 -8.10 11.85 -5.98
C ALA A 16 -6.61 12.02 -5.64
N GLN A 17 -5.72 11.94 -6.62
CA GLN A 17 -4.28 12.21 -6.45
C GLN A 17 -4.00 13.67 -6.07
N GLU A 18 -4.66 14.63 -6.72
CA GLU A 18 -4.53 16.05 -6.42
C GLU A 18 -5.03 16.36 -5.00
N PHE A 19 -6.18 15.78 -4.62
CA PHE A 19 -6.71 15.90 -3.25
C PHE A 19 -5.75 15.35 -2.21
N ALA A 20 -5.17 14.18 -2.44
CA ALA A 20 -4.21 13.58 -1.52
C ALA A 20 -2.94 14.44 -1.37
N LYS A 21 -2.40 14.94 -2.49
CA LYS A 21 -1.25 15.85 -2.48
C LYS A 21 -1.53 17.13 -1.71
N ALA A 22 -2.70 17.75 -1.94
CA ALA A 22 -3.10 18.98 -1.28
C ALA A 22 -3.25 18.84 0.25
N ASN A 23 -3.56 17.63 0.73
CA ASN A 23 -3.75 17.33 2.15
C ASN A 23 -2.59 16.53 2.78
N ASN A 24 -1.46 16.37 2.07
CA ASN A 24 -0.31 15.59 2.53
C ASN A 24 -0.67 14.13 2.92
N LEU A 25 -1.58 13.51 2.18
CA LEU A 25 -2.03 12.13 2.37
C LEU A 25 -1.37 11.18 1.36
N LEU A 26 -1.18 9.93 1.77
CA LEU A 26 -0.81 8.85 0.86
C LEU A 26 -2.02 8.45 0.01
N PHE A 27 -1.79 8.17 -1.28
CA PHE A 27 -2.82 7.71 -2.20
C PHE A 27 -2.36 6.50 -2.99
N ILE A 28 -3.19 5.47 -3.02
CA ILE A 28 -3.00 4.28 -3.85
C ILE A 28 -4.36 3.68 -4.19
N GLU A 29 -4.58 3.39 -5.48
CA GLU A 29 -5.76 2.66 -5.92
C GLU A 29 -5.57 1.17 -5.68
N THR A 30 -6.57 0.54 -5.09
CA THR A 30 -6.53 -0.87 -4.69
C THR A 30 -7.76 -1.59 -5.19
N SER A 31 -7.63 -2.88 -5.49
CA SER A 31 -8.74 -3.80 -5.69
C SER A 31 -8.57 -4.99 -4.76
N ALA A 32 -9.45 -5.10 -3.76
CA ALA A 32 -9.49 -6.26 -2.89
C ALA A 32 -9.93 -7.52 -3.66
N LEU A 33 -10.81 -7.37 -4.66
CA LEU A 33 -11.30 -8.48 -5.49
C LEU A 33 -10.16 -9.12 -6.28
N ASN A 34 -9.35 -8.29 -6.95
CA ASN A 34 -8.24 -8.77 -7.77
C ASN A 34 -6.92 -8.90 -6.99
N SER A 35 -6.92 -8.58 -5.69
CA SER A 35 -5.70 -8.48 -4.87
C SER A 35 -4.66 -7.48 -5.42
N ASN A 36 -5.11 -6.47 -6.16
CA ASN A 36 -4.22 -5.48 -6.75
C ASN A 36 -3.89 -4.38 -5.74
N ASN A 37 -2.59 -4.10 -5.58
CA ASN A 37 -2.01 -3.02 -4.77
C ASN A 37 -2.37 -3.05 -3.28
N VAL A 38 -3.03 -4.12 -2.79
CA VAL A 38 -3.39 -4.25 -1.37
C VAL A 38 -2.13 -4.37 -0.53
N GLU A 39 -1.23 -5.29 -0.87
CA GLU A 39 0.05 -5.49 -0.18
C GLU A 39 0.91 -4.23 -0.22
N GLN A 40 1.09 -3.64 -1.40
CA GLN A 40 1.86 -2.41 -1.59
C GLN A 40 1.30 -1.24 -0.77
N ALA A 41 -0.03 -1.13 -0.64
CA ALA A 41 -0.65 -0.07 0.16
C ALA A 41 -0.23 -0.17 1.64
N PHE A 42 -0.20 -1.38 2.20
CA PHE A 42 0.24 -1.59 3.57
C PHE A 42 1.75 -1.36 3.73
N GLN A 43 2.56 -1.84 2.79
CA GLN A 43 4.01 -1.63 2.81
C GLN A 43 4.36 -0.13 2.79
N PHE A 44 3.74 0.66 1.91
CA PHE A 44 3.95 2.10 1.85
C PHE A 44 3.51 2.82 3.12
N LEU A 45 2.36 2.43 3.69
CA LEU A 45 1.89 2.99 4.94
C LEU A 45 2.87 2.73 6.09
N LEU A 46 3.33 1.48 6.25
CA LEU A 46 4.26 1.09 7.30
C LEU A 46 5.61 1.78 7.13
N GLN A 47 6.13 1.85 5.90
CA GLN A 47 7.39 2.53 5.60
C GLN A 47 7.32 4.04 5.89
N ASP A 48 6.22 4.69 5.54
CA ASP A 48 6.01 6.12 5.79
C ASP A 48 5.96 6.42 7.30
N ILE A 49 5.20 5.61 8.06
CA ILE A 49 5.14 5.73 9.53
C ILE A 49 6.52 5.53 10.14
N TYR A 50 7.24 4.46 9.76
CA TYR A 50 8.57 4.16 10.28
C TYR A 50 9.55 5.30 9.96
N THR A 51 9.54 5.80 8.73
CA THR A 51 10.43 6.88 8.29
C THR A 51 10.15 8.18 9.05
N LYS A 52 8.87 8.56 9.19
CA LYS A 52 8.47 9.74 9.97
C LYS A 52 8.86 9.60 11.44
N TYR A 53 8.61 8.44 12.03
CA TYR A 53 8.98 8.16 13.42
C TYR A 53 10.50 8.19 13.61
N LYS A 54 11.28 7.60 12.69
CA LYS A 54 12.75 7.64 12.72
C LYS A 54 13.30 9.06 12.57
N GLN A 55 12.70 9.88 11.72
CA GLN A 55 13.11 11.29 11.56
C GLN A 55 12.80 12.12 12.81
N LEU A 56 11.65 11.90 13.44
CA LEU A 56 11.30 12.52 14.73
C LEU A 56 12.22 12.01 15.85
N GLY A 57 12.49 10.71 15.84
CA GLY A 57 13.36 10.00 16.78
C GLY A 57 14.84 10.30 16.59
N ALA A 58 15.32 10.73 15.43
CA ALA A 58 16.72 11.13 15.21
C ALA A 58 17.14 12.37 16.03
N SER A 59 16.20 13.03 16.70
CA SER A 59 16.45 14.02 17.76
C SER A 59 16.90 13.39 19.09
N ASN A 60 16.74 12.08 19.27
CA ASN A 60 17.13 11.30 20.44
C ASN A 60 17.74 9.98 19.96
N SER A 61 19.07 9.87 20.03
CA SER A 61 19.84 8.66 19.74
C SER A 61 19.17 7.40 20.29
N ASP A 62 18.86 6.43 19.42
CA ASP A 62 19.24 5.01 19.51
C ASP A 62 18.34 4.10 18.66
N ALA A 63 18.95 2.98 18.23
CA ALA A 63 18.38 1.79 17.57
C ALA A 63 18.22 1.81 16.03
N ASP A 64 19.30 1.32 15.43
CA ASP A 64 19.43 0.66 14.13
C ASP A 64 18.42 -0.50 13.96
N GLU A 65 17.59 -0.45 12.91
CA GLU A 65 17.07 -1.67 12.27
C GLU A 65 16.95 -1.43 10.76
N LYS A 66 17.94 -1.95 10.03
CA LYS A 66 17.99 -2.00 8.57
C LYS A 66 16.87 -2.91 8.06
N LEU A 67 15.72 -2.34 7.71
CA LEU A 67 14.73 -3.04 6.89
C LEU A 67 15.15 -2.99 5.41
N SER A 68 16.13 -3.82 5.05
CA SER A 68 16.44 -4.09 3.64
C SER A 68 15.39 -5.04 3.08
N ILE A 69 14.35 -4.50 2.44
CA ILE A 69 13.59 -5.26 1.45
C ILE A 69 14.48 -5.30 0.21
N THR A 70 15.25 -6.37 0.06
CA THR A 70 15.83 -6.73 -1.23
C THR A 70 14.68 -7.20 -2.11
N ASP A 71 14.40 -6.44 -3.17
CA ASP A 71 13.66 -6.96 -4.30
C ASP A 71 14.34 -8.26 -4.76
N GLU A 72 13.54 -9.28 -5.05
CA GLU A 72 13.87 -10.68 -5.35
C GLU A 72 13.84 -11.65 -4.14
N ASP A 73 12.67 -12.25 -3.88
CA ASP A 73 12.51 -13.71 -4.11
C ASP A 73 11.06 -14.23 -3.98
N GLN A 74 10.58 -14.70 -5.14
CA GLN A 74 9.77 -15.91 -5.36
C GLN A 74 8.28 -15.97 -4.95
N ALA A 75 7.45 -15.79 -5.98
CA ALA A 75 6.71 -16.89 -6.58
C ALA A 75 6.76 -18.23 -5.82
N LYS A 76 5.82 -18.48 -4.89
CA LYS A 76 5.26 -19.79 -4.48
C LYS A 76 4.37 -19.65 -3.24
N LYS A 77 3.25 -18.93 -3.35
CA LYS A 77 2.07 -19.24 -2.53
C LYS A 77 0.85 -19.28 -3.43
N LYS A 78 0.68 -20.45 -4.05
CA LYS A 78 -0.54 -20.84 -4.78
C LYS A 78 -1.67 -20.85 -3.75
N CYS A 79 -2.30 -19.70 -3.50
CA CYS A 79 -3.46 -19.62 -2.61
C CYS A 79 -4.61 -20.30 -3.36
N LYS A 80 -4.78 -21.60 -3.09
CA LYS A 80 -5.92 -22.37 -3.56
C LYS A 80 -7.15 -21.83 -2.82
N PHE A 81 -7.85 -20.88 -3.42
CA PHE A 81 -9.24 -20.61 -3.05
C PHE A 81 -10.07 -21.77 -3.60
N THR A 82 -10.38 -22.73 -2.74
CA THR A 82 -11.46 -23.68 -3.01
C THR A 82 -12.78 -22.93 -2.97
N HIS A 83 -13.47 -22.93 -4.10
CA HIS A 83 -14.81 -22.43 -4.31
C HIS A 83 -15.81 -23.22 -3.45
N ALA A 84 -16.48 -22.57 -2.50
CA ALA A 84 -17.66 -23.12 -1.84
C ALA A 84 -18.89 -22.58 -2.56
N GLN A 85 -19.56 -23.44 -3.31
CA GLN A 85 -20.93 -23.20 -3.80
C GLN A 85 -21.90 -23.30 -2.62
N LEU A 86 -22.77 -22.29 -2.50
CA LEU A 86 -24.16 -22.46 -2.11
C LEU A 86 -25.00 -21.56 -3.04
#